data_AF-A0A1S8ZUJ5-F1
#
_entry.id   AF-A0A1S8ZUJ5-F1
#
_cell.length_a   1.000
_cell.length_b   1.000
_cell.length_c   1.000
_cell.angle_alpha   90.00
_cell.angle_beta   90.00
_cell.angle_gamma   90.00
#
_symmetry.space_group_name_H-M   'P 1'
#
loop_
_entity.id
_entity.type
_entity.pdbx_description
1 polymer ?
#
loop_
_entity_poly.entity_id
_entity_poly.type
_entity_poly.pdbx_seq_one_letter_code
_entity_poly.pdbx_strand_id
1 'polypeptide(L)'
;MAQREITNRTKSQANTVWLFDFLQKYWILITGIVVFYPLLKKWYDKFTQDAEEKELENAEKDLKIAVSNPMTKEVELNKITPRKEVHNIAESLAVWLGTNKQTKDAPWYTWITEPFSNFENENETINELLKVKQASTVPLVIGCYYVITRRDLKADLKKYLSTSDLKKVPLFN
;
A
#
# COMPACT_ATOMS: atom_id res chain seq x y z
N MET A 1 26.22 49.45 33.41
CA MET A 1 25.79 48.06 33.13
C MET A 1 24.75 47.53 34.12
N ALA A 2 24.74 47.96 35.39
CA ALA A 2 23.80 47.49 36.42
C ALA A 2 22.29 47.74 36.14
N GLN A 3 21.89 48.87 35.55
CA GLN A 3 20.47 49.17 35.28
C GLN A 3 19.81 48.22 34.28
N ARG A 4 20.56 47.67 33.32
CA ARG A 4 20.05 46.70 32.34
C ARG A 4 19.80 45.32 32.98
N GLU A 5 20.64 44.89 33.92
CA GLU A 5 20.40 43.66 34.68
C GLU A 5 19.16 43.76 35.57
N ILE A 6 18.95 44.90 36.23
CA ILE A 6 17.81 45.09 37.14
C ILE A 6 16.48 45.11 36.37
N THR A 7 16.43 45.75 35.20
CA THR A 7 15.23 45.74 34.34
C THR A 7 14.95 44.38 33.70
N ASN A 8 15.98 43.60 33.37
CA ASN A 8 15.80 42.23 32.88
C ASN A 8 15.31 41.30 33.99
N ARG A 9 15.79 41.46 35.24
CA ARG A 9 15.33 40.69 36.41
C ARG A 9 13.87 40.99 36.75
N THR A 10 13.43 42.25 36.76
CA THR A 10 12.04 42.61 37.06
C THR A 10 11.05 42.17 35.97
N LYS A 11 11.42 42.27 34.68
CA LYS A 11 10.60 41.74 33.57
C LYS A 11 10.49 40.21 33.61
N SER A 12 11.60 39.51 33.89
CA SER A 12 11.60 38.06 34.04
C SER A 12 10.73 37.62 35.23
N GLN A 13 10.80 38.33 36.35
CA GLN A 13 10.08 38.02 37.57
C GLN A 13 8.57 38.26 37.43
N ALA A 14 8.16 39.31 36.72
CA ALA A 14 6.75 39.58 36.39
C ALA A 14 6.14 38.50 35.46
N ASN A 15 6.91 38.05 34.46
CA ASN A 15 6.47 36.98 33.56
C ASN A 15 6.32 35.63 34.28
N THR A 16 7.19 35.32 35.24
CA THR A 16 7.07 34.09 36.04
C THR A 16 5.88 34.10 36.98
N VAL A 17 5.55 35.23 37.61
CA VAL A 17 4.40 35.33 38.54
C VAL A 17 3.07 35.17 37.77
N TRP A 18 2.94 35.80 36.61
CA TRP A 18 1.77 35.63 35.74
C TRP A 18 1.59 34.20 35.25
N LEU A 19 2.69 33.53 34.89
CA LEU A 19 2.67 32.12 34.48
C LEU A 19 2.21 31.21 35.63
N PHE A 20 2.70 31.44 36.85
CA PHE A 20 2.30 30.68 38.03
C PHE A 20 0.83 30.88 38.41
N ASP A 21 0.32 32.12 38.37
CA ASP A 21 -1.10 32.41 38.62
C ASP A 21 -2.01 31.75 37.56
N PHE A 22 -1.59 31.77 36.30
CA PHE A 22 -2.30 31.09 35.22
C PHE A 22 -2.30 29.57 35.40
N LEU A 23 -1.13 28.98 35.69
CA LEU A 23 -1.02 27.55 35.95
C LEU A 23 -1.86 27.15 37.16
N GLN A 24 -1.82 27.89 38.27
CA GLN A 24 -2.60 27.58 39.47
C GLN A 24 -4.11 27.62 39.20
N LYS A 25 -4.58 28.61 38.44
CA LYS A 25 -6.01 28.75 38.10
C LYS A 25 -6.51 27.68 37.14
N TYR A 26 -5.68 27.21 36.22
CA TYR A 26 -6.06 26.28 35.16
C TYR A 26 -5.42 24.89 35.27
N TRP A 27 -4.78 24.55 36.40
CA TRP A 27 -3.99 23.31 36.52
C TRP A 27 -4.82 22.04 36.29
N ILE A 28 -6.07 22.01 36.76
CA ILE A 28 -7.01 20.89 36.56
C ILE A 28 -7.39 20.76 35.07
N LEU A 29 -7.57 21.87 34.38
CA LEU A 29 -7.88 21.88 32.95
C LEU A 29 -6.68 21.38 32.13
N ILE A 30 -5.47 21.87 32.46
CA ILE A 30 -4.23 21.49 31.79
C ILE A 30 -3.95 20.01 32.00
N THR A 31 -4.05 19.50 33.24
CA THR A 31 -3.88 18.07 33.53
C THR A 31 -4.95 17.22 32.87
N GLY A 32 -6.21 17.67 32.86
CA GLY A 32 -7.30 17.04 32.12
C GLY A 32 -6.99 16.90 30.64
N ILE A 33 -6.52 17.98 29.98
CA ILE A 33 -6.12 17.96 28.57
C ILE A 33 -4.93 17.02 28.37
N VAL A 34 -3.91 17.05 29.20
CA VAL A 34 -2.72 16.18 29.07
C VAL A 34 -3.10 14.69 29.19
N VAL A 35 -4.05 14.35 30.05
CA VAL A 35 -4.53 12.96 30.22
C VAL A 35 -5.48 12.54 29.10
N PHE A 36 -6.37 13.42 28.63
CA PHE A 36 -7.33 13.11 27.56
C PHE A 36 -6.73 13.18 26.15
N TYR A 37 -5.72 14.01 25.93
CA TYR A 37 -5.05 14.17 24.65
C TYR A 37 -4.55 12.85 24.02
N PRO A 38 -3.85 11.95 24.73
CA PRO A 38 -3.43 10.67 24.14
C PRO A 38 -4.60 9.76 23.78
N LEU A 39 -5.72 9.83 24.50
CA LEU A 39 -6.93 9.06 24.18
C LEU A 39 -7.63 9.62 22.93
N LEU A 40 -7.78 10.94 22.85
CA LEU A 40 -8.32 11.61 21.67
C LEU A 40 -7.46 11.38 20.43
N LYS A 41 -6.13 11.44 20.57
CA LYS A 41 -5.19 11.13 19.48
C LYS A 41 -5.36 9.69 18.99
N LYS A 42 -5.35 8.70 19.90
CA LYS A 42 -5.57 7.29 19.53
C LYS A 42 -6.92 7.05 18.86
N TRP A 43 -7.96 7.73 19.32
CA TRP A 43 -9.30 7.63 18.74
C TRP A 43 -9.35 8.25 17.34
N TYR A 44 -8.74 9.43 17.14
CA TYR A 44 -8.64 10.07 15.83
C TYR A 44 -7.81 9.24 14.85
N ASP A 45 -6.62 8.79 15.27
CA ASP A 45 -5.74 7.93 14.46
C ASP A 45 -6.46 6.64 14.02
N LYS A 46 -7.27 6.05 14.91
CA LYS A 46 -8.10 4.88 14.59
C LYS A 46 -9.24 5.22 13.62
N PHE A 47 -9.90 6.35 13.80
CA PHE A 47 -10.96 6.80 12.89
C PHE A 47 -10.44 7.07 11.48
N THR A 48 -9.25 7.67 11.35
CA THR A 48 -8.60 7.89 10.05
C THR A 48 -8.17 6.57 9.42
N GLN A 49 -7.60 5.65 10.20
CA GLN A 49 -7.24 4.31 9.70
C GLN A 49 -8.48 3.52 9.25
N ASP A 50 -9.54 3.48 10.04
CA ASP A 50 -10.79 2.78 9.70
C ASP A 50 -11.46 3.38 8.44
N ALA A 51 -11.29 4.68 8.19
CA ALA A 51 -11.80 5.34 6.99
C ALA A 51 -10.94 4.98 5.76
N GLU A 52 -9.61 5.08 5.88
CA GLU A 52 -8.67 4.72 4.81
C GLU A 52 -8.79 3.23 4.43
N GLU A 53 -8.91 2.33 5.41
CA GLU A 53 -9.10 0.89 5.17
C GLU A 53 -10.40 0.61 4.42
N LYS A 54 -11.50 1.30 4.76
CA LYS A 54 -12.77 1.16 4.04
C LYS A 54 -12.71 1.69 2.61
N GLU A 55 -12.01 2.80 2.37
CA GLU A 55 -11.82 3.32 1.02
C GLU A 55 -11.00 2.35 0.16
N LEU A 56 -9.94 1.77 0.73
CA LEU A 56 -9.15 0.73 0.06
C LEU A 56 -9.99 -0.52 -0.23
N GLU A 57 -10.80 -0.97 0.73
CA GLU A 57 -11.69 -2.13 0.54
C GLU A 57 -12.72 -1.89 -0.58
N ASN A 58 -13.31 -0.68 -0.62
CA ASN A 58 -14.25 -0.30 -1.67
C ASN A 58 -13.56 -0.23 -3.04
N ALA A 59 -12.36 0.35 -3.11
CA ALA A 59 -11.58 0.40 -4.35
C ALA A 59 -11.21 -1.01 -4.85
N GLU A 60 -10.87 -1.95 -3.96
CA GLU A 60 -10.61 -3.35 -4.33
C GLU A 60 -11.86 -4.06 -4.86
N LYS A 61 -13.04 -3.77 -4.29
CA LYS A 61 -14.33 -4.30 -4.75
C LYS A 61 -14.72 -3.75 -6.13
N ASP A 62 -14.56 -2.45 -6.33
CA ASP A 62 -14.86 -1.81 -7.63
C ASP A 62 -13.94 -2.34 -8.72
N LEU A 63 -12.65 -2.51 -8.41
CA LEU A 63 -11.67 -3.10 -9.32
C LEU A 63 -12.05 -4.55 -9.71
N LYS A 64 -12.51 -5.35 -8.75
CA LYS A 64 -13.00 -6.72 -9.01
C LYS A 64 -14.13 -6.75 -10.03
N ILE A 65 -15.10 -5.85 -9.87
CA ILE A 65 -16.26 -5.74 -10.76
C ILE A 65 -15.80 -5.26 -12.13
N ALA A 66 -14.95 -4.23 -12.19
CA ALA A 66 -14.43 -3.69 -13.44
C ALA A 66 -13.62 -4.71 -14.24
N VAL A 67 -12.81 -5.55 -13.58
CA VAL A 67 -11.94 -6.52 -14.27
C VAL A 67 -12.71 -7.75 -14.75
N SER A 68 -13.90 -8.01 -14.21
CA SER A 68 -14.75 -9.13 -14.63
C SER A 68 -15.30 -8.99 -16.06
N ASN A 69 -15.44 -7.75 -16.56
CA ASN A 69 -15.88 -7.47 -17.91
C ASN A 69 -14.68 -7.05 -18.79
N PRO A 70 -14.48 -7.66 -19.97
CA PRO A 70 -13.35 -7.37 -20.85
C PRO A 70 -13.18 -5.89 -21.23
N MET A 71 -14.29 -5.17 -21.46
CA MET A 71 -14.26 -3.76 -21.86
C MET A 71 -13.78 -2.86 -20.73
N THR A 72 -14.31 -3.06 -19.53
CA THR A 72 -13.93 -2.28 -18.35
C THR A 72 -12.53 -2.66 -17.86
N LYS A 73 -12.11 -3.92 -18.03
CA LYS A 73 -10.73 -4.37 -17.80
C LYS A 73 -9.74 -3.60 -18.67
N GLU A 74 -10.01 -3.47 -19.97
CA GLU A 74 -9.14 -2.71 -20.88
C GLU A 74 -9.07 -1.22 -20.48
N VAL A 75 -10.18 -0.64 -20.00
CA VAL A 75 -10.18 0.73 -19.45
C VAL A 75 -9.28 0.85 -18.23
N GLU A 76 -9.37 -0.06 -17.25
CA GLU A 76 -8.51 -0.04 -16.06
C GLU A 76 -7.03 -0.26 -16.41
N LEU A 77 -6.72 -1.18 -17.34
CA LEU A 77 -5.36 -1.41 -17.81
C LEU A 77 -4.78 -0.19 -18.55
N ASN A 78 -5.61 0.51 -19.33
CA ASN A 78 -5.23 1.73 -20.04
C ASN A 78 -4.92 2.89 -19.09
N LYS A 79 -5.48 2.92 -17.88
CA LYS A 79 -5.09 3.92 -16.84
C LYS A 79 -3.63 3.77 -16.43
N ILE A 80 -3.08 2.55 -16.48
CA ILE A 80 -1.68 2.27 -16.14
C ILE A 80 -0.78 2.51 -17.34
N THR A 81 -1.10 1.90 -18.47
CA THR A 81 -0.36 2.09 -19.71
C THR A 81 -1.24 1.79 -20.92
N PRO A 82 -1.15 2.54 -22.02
CA PRO A 82 -1.85 2.21 -23.26
C PRO A 82 -1.15 1.09 -24.07
N ARG A 83 0.00 0.58 -23.59
CA ARG A 83 0.81 -0.40 -24.31
C ARG A 83 0.22 -1.81 -24.19
N LYS A 84 -0.40 -2.29 -25.27
CA LYS A 84 -0.98 -3.65 -25.35
C LYS A 84 0.03 -4.77 -25.07
N GLU A 85 1.30 -4.58 -25.42
CA GLU A 85 2.35 -5.55 -25.12
C GLU A 85 2.49 -5.80 -23.61
N VAL A 86 2.38 -4.75 -22.80
CA VAL A 86 2.50 -4.84 -21.33
C VAL A 86 1.29 -5.54 -20.74
N HIS A 87 0.10 -5.28 -21.31
CA HIS A 87 -1.13 -5.97 -20.91
C HIS A 87 -1.02 -7.48 -21.19
N ASN A 88 -0.57 -7.84 -22.39
CA ASN A 88 -0.40 -9.24 -22.79
C ASN A 88 0.60 -9.97 -21.89
N ILE A 89 1.75 -9.35 -21.57
CA ILE A 89 2.72 -9.94 -20.65
C ILE A 89 2.07 -10.17 -19.27
N ALA A 90 1.34 -9.19 -18.74
CA ALA A 90 0.68 -9.33 -17.44
C ALA A 90 -0.41 -10.43 -17.45
N GLU A 91 -1.18 -10.55 -18.53
CA GLU A 91 -2.18 -11.62 -18.70
C GLU A 91 -1.53 -13.00 -18.82
N SER A 92 -0.46 -13.12 -19.63
CA SER A 92 0.30 -14.37 -19.76
C SER A 92 0.89 -14.79 -18.42
N LEU A 93 1.47 -13.87 -17.65
CA LEU A 93 1.98 -14.17 -16.30
C LEU A 93 0.87 -14.62 -15.37
N ALA A 94 -0.31 -14.00 -15.42
CA ALA A 94 -1.45 -14.40 -14.62
C ALA A 94 -1.89 -15.85 -14.93
N VAL A 95 -1.83 -16.25 -16.19
CA VAL A 95 -2.13 -17.61 -16.66
C VAL A 95 -1.04 -18.59 -16.25
N TRP A 96 0.24 -18.28 -16.52
CA TRP A 96 1.36 -19.20 -16.24
C TRP A 96 1.58 -19.46 -14.75
N LEU A 97 1.26 -18.47 -13.90
CA LEU A 97 1.27 -18.60 -12.44
C LEU A 97 -0.04 -19.17 -11.87
N GLY A 98 -1.05 -19.47 -12.70
CA GLY A 98 -2.38 -19.94 -12.24
C GLY A 98 -3.20 -18.91 -11.43
N THR A 99 -2.66 -17.72 -11.22
CA THR A 99 -3.23 -16.62 -10.44
C THR A 99 -4.42 -15.91 -11.10
N ASN A 100 -4.67 -16.16 -12.39
CA ASN A 100 -5.91 -15.77 -13.07
C ASN A 100 -7.14 -16.52 -12.51
N LYS A 101 -6.94 -17.71 -11.94
CA LYS A 101 -7.96 -18.53 -11.29
C LYS A 101 -7.86 -18.41 -9.77
N GLN A 102 -6.64 -18.43 -9.24
CA GLN A 102 -6.36 -18.23 -7.83
C GLN A 102 -6.16 -16.75 -7.48
N THR A 103 -7.16 -15.92 -7.76
CA THR A 103 -7.13 -14.50 -7.36
C THR A 103 -7.12 -14.35 -5.83
N LYS A 104 -6.85 -13.14 -5.32
CA LYS A 104 -6.80 -12.86 -3.86
C LYS A 104 -8.04 -13.36 -3.09
N ASP A 105 -9.22 -13.34 -3.71
CA ASP A 105 -10.49 -13.78 -3.10
C ASP A 105 -10.93 -15.18 -3.54
N ALA A 106 -10.04 -15.97 -4.16
CA ALA A 106 -10.40 -17.32 -4.57
C ALA A 106 -10.84 -18.14 -3.35
N PRO A 107 -11.99 -18.84 -3.40
CA PRO A 107 -12.39 -19.74 -2.33
C PRO A 107 -11.30 -20.74 -1.95
N TRP A 108 -11.24 -21.12 -0.67
CA TRP A 108 -10.22 -22.06 -0.18
C TRP A 108 -10.25 -23.42 -0.89
N TYR A 109 -11.33 -23.78 -1.60
CA TYR A 109 -11.48 -25.03 -2.35
C TYR A 109 -11.13 -24.91 -3.84
N THR A 110 -10.74 -23.72 -4.33
CA THR A 110 -10.38 -23.51 -5.74
C THR A 110 -9.25 -24.43 -6.20
N TRP A 111 -8.32 -24.79 -5.31
CA TRP A 111 -7.25 -25.75 -5.62
C TRP A 111 -7.76 -27.16 -5.95
N ILE A 112 -8.95 -27.55 -5.45
CA ILE A 112 -9.59 -28.85 -5.73
C ILE A 112 -10.41 -28.77 -7.01
N THR A 113 -11.17 -27.69 -7.20
CA THR A 113 -12.08 -27.54 -8.34
C THR A 113 -11.36 -27.16 -9.62
N GLU A 114 -10.19 -26.52 -9.50
CA GLU A 114 -9.35 -26.12 -10.64
C GLU A 114 -7.91 -26.63 -10.43
N PRO A 115 -7.66 -27.95 -10.47
CA PRO A 115 -6.36 -28.53 -10.16
C PRO A 115 -5.25 -28.01 -11.07
N PHE A 116 -5.57 -27.70 -12.33
CA PHE A 116 -4.66 -27.10 -13.31
C PHE A 116 -4.20 -25.68 -12.95
N SER A 117 -4.91 -24.98 -12.05
CA SER A 117 -4.49 -23.67 -11.54
C SER A 117 -3.33 -23.73 -10.52
N ASN A 118 -2.98 -24.93 -10.05
CA ASN A 118 -1.84 -25.16 -9.16
C ASN A 118 -0.58 -25.66 -9.88
N PHE A 119 -0.64 -25.84 -11.20
CA PHE A 119 0.52 -26.25 -11.98
C PHE A 119 1.09 -25.01 -12.64
N GLU A 120 2.01 -24.36 -11.93
CA GLU A 120 2.71 -23.19 -12.46
C GLU A 120 3.76 -23.59 -13.49
N ASN A 121 3.82 -22.86 -14.61
CA ASN A 121 4.85 -23.07 -15.63
C ASN A 121 5.99 -22.06 -15.40
N GLU A 122 6.96 -22.46 -14.59
CA GLU A 122 8.12 -21.63 -14.21
C GLU A 122 8.92 -21.18 -15.45
N ASN A 123 9.17 -22.08 -16.41
CA ASN A 123 9.95 -21.80 -17.60
C ASN A 123 9.28 -20.72 -18.47
N GLU A 124 7.97 -20.84 -18.70
CA GLU A 124 7.23 -19.84 -19.48
C GLU A 124 7.07 -18.52 -18.72
N THR A 125 6.92 -18.58 -17.39
CA THR A 125 6.94 -17.39 -16.54
C THR A 125 8.24 -16.61 -16.71
N ILE A 126 9.39 -17.29 -16.66
CA ILE A 126 10.70 -16.67 -16.86
C ILE A 126 10.81 -16.12 -18.29
N ASN A 127 10.39 -16.87 -19.31
CA ASN A 127 10.43 -16.43 -20.71
C ASN A 127 9.60 -15.16 -20.93
N GLU A 128 8.41 -15.07 -20.36
CA GLU A 128 7.58 -13.86 -20.42
C GLU A 128 8.24 -12.68 -19.71
N LEU A 129 8.85 -12.91 -18.55
CA LEU A 129 9.55 -11.86 -17.82
C LEU A 129 10.81 -11.36 -18.53
N LEU A 130 11.51 -12.22 -19.26
CA LEU A 130 12.67 -11.85 -20.08
C LEU A 130 12.30 -10.97 -21.28
N LYS A 131 11.02 -10.94 -21.70
CA LYS A 131 10.55 -9.98 -22.72
C LYS A 131 10.56 -8.54 -22.20
N VAL A 132 10.54 -8.34 -20.88
CA VAL A 132 10.59 -7.03 -20.23
C VAL A 132 12.02 -6.50 -20.23
N LYS A 133 12.47 -5.95 -21.37
CA LYS A 133 13.86 -5.48 -21.54
C LYS A 133 14.19 -4.17 -20.84
N GLN A 134 13.18 -3.36 -20.52
CA GLN A 134 13.34 -2.02 -19.95
C GLN A 134 12.91 -1.99 -18.48
N ALA A 135 13.78 -1.46 -17.61
CA ALA A 135 13.48 -1.29 -16.20
C ALA A 135 12.24 -0.41 -15.95
N SER A 136 11.95 0.56 -16.84
CA SER A 136 10.76 1.40 -16.76
C SER A 136 9.44 0.64 -17.02
N THR A 137 9.50 -0.52 -17.69
CA THR A 137 8.32 -1.32 -18.04
C THR A 137 7.94 -2.28 -16.91
N VAL A 138 8.90 -2.63 -16.05
CA VAL A 138 8.69 -3.47 -14.86
C VAL A 138 7.55 -3.00 -13.95
N PRO A 139 7.52 -1.73 -13.48
CA PRO A 139 6.41 -1.26 -12.63
C PRO A 139 5.06 -1.26 -13.35
N LEU A 140 5.05 -1.08 -14.69
CA LEU A 140 3.82 -1.15 -15.48
C LEU A 140 3.27 -2.57 -15.54
N VAL A 141 4.15 -3.57 -15.74
CA VAL A 141 3.77 -4.99 -15.71
C VAL A 141 3.22 -5.39 -14.34
N ILE A 142 3.87 -4.95 -13.24
CA ILE A 142 3.37 -5.19 -11.88
C ILE A 142 1.98 -4.59 -11.70
N GLY A 143 1.79 -3.33 -12.12
CA GLY A 143 0.50 -2.65 -12.02
C GLY A 143 -0.60 -3.36 -12.81
N CYS A 144 -0.32 -3.72 -14.06
CA CYS A 144 -1.27 -4.46 -14.90
C CYS A 144 -1.59 -5.84 -14.31
N TYR A 145 -0.58 -6.54 -13.77
CA TYR A 145 -0.78 -7.83 -13.12
C TYR A 145 -1.67 -7.72 -11.89
N TYR A 146 -1.45 -6.70 -11.04
CA TYR A 146 -2.29 -6.44 -9.88
C TYR A 146 -3.74 -6.11 -10.29
N VAL A 147 -3.96 -5.34 -11.36
CA VAL A 147 -5.32 -5.12 -11.87
C VAL A 147 -6.00 -6.44 -12.24
N ILE A 148 -5.28 -7.36 -12.90
CA ILE A 148 -5.85 -8.64 -13.36
C ILE A 148 -6.11 -9.62 -12.20
N THR A 149 -5.14 -9.78 -11.30
CA THR A 149 -5.15 -10.87 -10.29
C THR A 149 -5.48 -10.39 -8.88
N ARG A 150 -5.31 -9.08 -8.64
CA ARG A 150 -5.37 -8.42 -7.32
C ARG A 150 -4.34 -8.96 -6.34
N ARG A 151 -3.21 -9.45 -6.87
CA ARG A 151 -2.10 -10.03 -6.12
C ARG A 151 -0.80 -9.31 -6.44
N ASP A 152 0.14 -9.37 -5.51
CA ASP A 152 1.47 -8.83 -5.72
C ASP A 152 2.33 -9.82 -6.53
N LEU A 153 2.67 -9.43 -7.76
CA LEU A 153 3.53 -10.20 -8.65
C LEU A 153 4.87 -10.56 -7.98
N LYS A 154 5.46 -9.65 -7.18
CA LYS A 154 6.74 -9.95 -6.51
C LYS A 154 6.61 -11.03 -5.46
N ALA A 155 5.50 -11.04 -4.72
CA ALA A 155 5.22 -12.06 -3.72
C ALA A 155 4.97 -13.42 -4.38
N ASP A 156 4.17 -13.44 -5.45
CA ASP A 156 3.89 -14.66 -6.21
C ASP A 156 5.17 -15.21 -6.86
N LEU A 157 5.98 -14.38 -7.53
CA LEU A 157 7.25 -14.84 -8.10
C LEU A 157 8.22 -15.40 -7.05
N LYS A 158 8.29 -14.82 -5.85
CA LYS A 158 9.12 -15.36 -4.75
C LYS A 158 8.63 -16.70 -4.21
N LYS A 159 7.32 -16.94 -4.30
CA LYS A 159 6.70 -18.21 -3.87
C LYS A 159 7.00 -19.32 -4.88
N TYR A 160 6.98 -18.99 -6.17
CA TYR A 160 7.00 -19.98 -7.25
C TYR A 160 8.34 -20.13 -7.96
N LEU A 161 9.24 -19.13 -7.91
CA LEU A 161 10.55 -19.21 -8.57
C LEU A 161 11.69 -19.45 -7.57
N SER A 162 12.69 -20.21 -8.01
CA SER A 162 13.94 -20.40 -7.27
C SER A 162 14.73 -19.10 -7.14
N THR A 163 15.53 -18.95 -6.08
CA THR A 163 16.41 -17.79 -5.88
C THR A 163 17.44 -17.58 -6.99
N SER A 164 17.76 -18.64 -7.75
CA SER A 164 18.67 -18.56 -8.90
C SER A 164 17.99 -17.97 -10.14
N ASP A 165 16.70 -18.22 -10.32
CA ASP A 165 15.92 -17.73 -11.46
C ASP A 165 15.40 -16.32 -11.21
N LEU A 166 15.09 -15.97 -9.95
CA LEU A 166 14.72 -14.61 -9.55
C LEU A 166 15.80 -13.59 -9.92
N LYS A 167 17.09 -13.95 -9.89
CA LYS A 167 18.22 -13.07 -10.31
C LYS A 167 18.30 -12.85 -11.81
N LYS A 168 17.69 -13.72 -12.62
CA LYS A 168 17.65 -13.59 -14.09
C LYS A 168 16.53 -12.64 -14.53
N VAL A 169 15.59 -12.36 -13.63
CA VAL A 169 14.38 -11.60 -13.92
C VAL A 169 14.61 -10.10 -13.65
N PRO A 170 14.26 -9.21 -14.59
CA PRO A 170 14.47 -7.76 -14.46
C PRO A 170 13.66 -7.09 -13.33
N LEU A 171 12.73 -7.79 -12.69
CA LEU A 171 11.96 -7.33 -11.52
C LEU A 171 12.76 -7.24 -10.21
N PHE A 172 13.88 -7.95 -10.12
CA PHE A 172 14.68 -8.08 -8.89
C PHE A 172 16.13 -7.61 -9.05
N ASN A 173 16.45 -6.98 -10.18
CA ASN A 173 17.75 -6.36 -10.46
C ASN A 173 17.76 -4.86 -10.20
#